data_AF-A0A959FWS4-F1
#
_entry.id   AF-A0A959FWS4-F1
#
_cell.length_a   1.000
_cell.length_b   1.000
_cell.length_c   1.000
_cell.angle_alpha   90.00
_cell.angle_beta   90.00
_cell.angle_gamma   90.00
#
_symmetry.space_group_name_H-M   'P 1'
#
loop_
_entity.id
_entity.type
_entity.pdbx_description
1 polymer ?
#
loop_
_entity_poly.entity_id
_entity_poly.type
_entity_poly.pdbx_seq_one_letter_code
_entity_poly.pdbx_strand_id
1 'polypeptide(L)'
;SYTIPGKHNNVHFGFEGRMIQRQIDWSKLVFSDQLDPIYGQVYESSIAPVMDRVTFGDVDFGIVWRRDHKNKRGQQVRSHLGFSIHHLPYLFQGSTRGNDSFLNLENSIAPRTTIHGGWIIPISVFRGTGRQIALLPHFKLDMQGYKWMNFQENLTVGTAGVYGLIDNLYLGLFYQNKWLAPDAFHTDAFILSVGGYVSPNGESAGKKPPRLFFGLSTDINSTGVGPAAGSVFEATFRYIFAPSLSGNLSQKGNRSRSKKRILDCKDFF
;
A
#
# COMPACT_ATOMS: atom_id res chain seq x y z
N SER A 1 11.64 -7.83 7.85
CA SER A 1 10.35 -8.52 8.11
C SER A 1 10.62 -9.91 8.65
N TYR A 2 9.75 -10.42 9.53
CA TYR A 2 9.85 -11.76 10.12
C TYR A 2 8.62 -12.58 9.75
N THR A 3 8.76 -13.90 9.54
CA THR A 3 7.64 -14.76 9.15
C THR A 3 7.56 -15.97 10.06
N ILE A 4 6.38 -16.22 10.62
CA ILE A 4 6.04 -17.41 11.38
C ILE A 4 5.26 -18.35 10.46
N PRO A 5 5.88 -19.44 9.96
CA PRO A 5 5.20 -20.39 9.10
C PRO A 5 4.38 -21.40 9.92
N GLY A 6 3.16 -21.63 9.46
CA GLY A 6 2.28 -22.71 9.91
C GLY A 6 2.12 -23.79 8.83
N LYS A 7 1.19 -24.73 9.05
CA LYS A 7 0.95 -25.83 8.10
C LYS A 7 0.12 -25.38 6.89
N HIS A 8 -0.86 -24.51 7.13
CA HIS A 8 -1.78 -23.97 6.12
C HIS A 8 -1.94 -22.45 6.22
N ASN A 9 -1.18 -21.82 7.10
CA ASN A 9 -1.22 -20.39 7.35
C ASN A 9 0.17 -19.85 7.64
N ASN A 10 0.35 -18.55 7.45
CA ASN A 10 1.55 -17.82 7.78
C ASN A 10 1.18 -16.50 8.43
N VAL A 11 2.02 -16.02 9.34
CA VAL A 11 1.96 -14.65 9.85
C VAL A 11 3.27 -13.97 9.50
N HIS A 12 3.18 -12.82 8.84
CA HIS A 12 4.30 -11.96 8.51
C HIS A 12 4.25 -10.71 9.37
N PHE A 13 5.39 -10.30 9.90
CA PHE A 13 5.57 -9.07 10.66
C PHE A 13 6.54 -8.15 9.91
N GLY A 14 6.20 -6.88 9.81
CA GLY A 14 7.00 -5.81 9.25
C GLY A 14 7.22 -4.73 10.30
N PHE A 15 8.43 -4.21 10.35
CA PHE A 15 8.79 -3.04 11.12
C PHE A 15 9.65 -2.17 10.21
N GLU A 16 9.39 -0.88 10.20
CA GLU A 16 10.14 0.09 9.41
C GLU A 16 10.47 1.29 10.28
N GLY A 17 11.76 1.60 10.41
CA GLY A 17 12.21 2.84 11.02
C GLY A 17 12.65 3.81 9.93
N ARG A 18 12.22 5.06 10.03
CA ARG A 18 12.60 6.13 9.10
C ARG A 18 13.20 7.30 9.86
N MET A 19 14.13 7.98 9.22
CA MET A 19 14.61 9.29 9.65
C MET A 19 14.22 10.27 8.56
N ILE A 20 13.32 11.19 8.88
CA ILE A 20 12.76 12.14 7.93
C ILE A 20 13.48 13.47 8.15
N GLN A 21 13.99 14.04 7.06
CA GLN A 21 14.58 15.37 7.04
C GLN A 21 13.77 16.22 6.05
N ARG A 22 13.25 17.34 6.53
CA ARG A 22 12.57 18.33 5.70
C ARG A 22 13.34 19.63 5.74
N GLN A 23 13.39 20.30 4.59
CA GLN A 23 14.05 21.59 4.43
C GLN A 23 13.11 22.53 3.70
N ILE A 24 13.00 23.76 4.21
CA ILE A 24 12.27 24.83 3.54
C ILE A 24 13.26 25.93 3.17
N ASP A 25 13.11 26.46 1.97
CA ASP A 25 13.80 27.64 1.50
C ASP A 25 12.88 28.85 1.69
N TRP A 26 13.04 29.54 2.82
CA TRP A 26 12.21 30.68 3.20
C TRP A 26 12.28 31.83 2.20
N SER A 27 13.38 31.95 1.44
CA SER A 27 13.53 33.00 0.42
C SER A 27 12.56 32.86 -0.75
N LYS A 28 11.99 31.66 -0.95
CA LYS A 28 11.03 31.36 -2.03
C LYS A 28 9.58 31.42 -1.56
N LEU A 29 9.34 31.67 -0.28
CA LEU A 29 7.99 31.79 0.26
C LEU A 29 7.57 33.26 0.22
N VAL A 30 6.44 33.52 -0.42
CA VAL A 30 5.78 34.84 -0.39
C VAL A 30 4.61 34.75 0.56
N PHE A 31 4.63 35.58 1.59
CA PHE A 31 3.57 35.63 2.59
C PHE A 31 2.57 36.75 2.27
N SER A 32 1.33 36.60 2.72
CA SER A 32 0.25 37.54 2.40
C SER A 32 0.51 38.95 2.96
N ASP A 33 1.27 39.06 4.04
CA ASP A 33 1.69 40.34 4.63
C ASP A 33 2.75 41.08 3.81
N GLN A 34 3.44 40.38 2.92
CA GLN A 34 4.38 40.99 1.96
C GLN A 34 3.66 41.62 0.75
N LEU A 35 2.39 41.26 0.52
CA LEU A 35 1.65 41.59 -0.69
C LEU A 35 0.73 42.81 -0.50
N ASP A 36 0.96 43.85 -1.29
CA ASP A 36 0.02 44.95 -1.51
C ASP A 36 -0.96 44.60 -2.65
N PRO A 37 -2.27 44.91 -2.52
CA PRO A 37 -3.27 44.59 -3.54
C PRO A 37 -3.02 45.21 -4.92
N ILE A 38 -2.29 46.32 -4.99
CA ILE A 38 -2.01 47.07 -6.22
C ILE A 38 -0.56 46.87 -6.67
N TYR A 39 0.39 46.89 -5.72
CA TYR A 39 1.82 46.93 -6.03
C TYR A 39 2.55 45.59 -5.86
N GLY A 40 1.88 44.54 -5.38
CA GLY A 40 2.49 43.21 -5.24
C GLY A 40 3.44 43.11 -4.04
N GLN A 41 4.55 42.38 -4.15
CA GLN A 41 5.45 42.10 -3.03
C GLN A 41 6.32 43.31 -2.66
N VAL A 42 5.82 44.20 -1.80
CA VAL A 42 6.50 45.45 -1.40
C VAL A 42 6.87 45.52 0.09
N TYR A 43 6.31 44.64 0.92
CA TYR A 43 6.57 44.64 2.37
C TYR A 43 7.49 43.49 2.79
N GLU A 44 8.18 43.68 3.91
CA GLU A 44 8.89 42.59 4.61
C GLU A 44 7.89 41.71 5.37
N SER A 45 8.19 40.40 5.50
CA SER A 45 7.29 39.53 6.25
C SER A 45 7.51 39.71 7.75
N SER A 46 6.40 39.68 8.49
CA SER A 46 6.36 39.61 9.95
C SER A 46 6.76 38.24 10.51
N ILE A 47 6.86 37.20 9.66
CA ILE A 47 7.24 35.84 10.06
C ILE A 47 8.75 35.69 9.91
N ALA A 48 9.46 35.58 11.03
CA ALA A 48 10.87 35.24 11.05
C ALA A 48 11.07 33.71 10.92
N PRO A 49 12.01 33.24 10.08
CA PRO A 49 12.33 31.82 9.98
C PRO A 49 12.92 31.32 11.31
N VAL A 50 12.27 30.32 11.93
CA VAL A 50 12.75 29.74 13.20
C VAL A 50 13.72 28.59 12.94
N MET A 51 13.40 27.72 11.99
CA MET A 51 14.26 26.63 11.54
C MET A 51 14.14 26.45 10.02
N ASP A 52 15.26 26.24 9.33
CA ASP A 52 15.28 25.90 7.90
C ASP A 52 15.19 24.40 7.66
N ARG A 53 15.57 23.62 8.69
CA ARG A 53 15.64 22.17 8.62
C ARG A 53 15.04 21.54 9.87
N VAL A 54 14.16 20.57 9.64
CA VAL A 54 13.51 19.79 10.68
C VAL A 54 13.81 18.31 10.43
N THR A 55 14.27 17.62 11.47
CA THR A 55 14.60 16.19 11.40
C THR A 55 13.93 15.43 12.53
N PHE A 56 13.21 14.37 12.20
CA PHE A 56 12.54 13.53 13.19
C PHE A 56 12.59 12.05 12.81
N GLY A 57 12.52 11.19 13.82
CA GLY A 57 12.44 9.74 13.65
C GLY A 57 10.99 9.27 13.61
N ASP A 58 10.73 8.26 12.79
CA ASP A 58 9.41 7.69 12.62
C ASP A 58 9.47 6.16 12.58
N VAL A 59 8.39 5.52 12.98
CA VAL A 59 8.29 4.06 13.10
C VAL A 59 6.94 3.58 12.59
N ASP A 60 6.97 2.61 11.69
CA ASP A 60 5.80 1.91 11.18
C ASP A 60 5.85 0.43 11.58
N PHE A 61 4.67 -0.16 11.78
CA PHE A 61 4.49 -1.57 12.07
C PHE A 61 3.41 -2.18 11.19
N GLY A 62 3.61 -3.41 10.75
CA GLY A 62 2.64 -4.16 9.97
C GLY A 62 2.62 -5.64 10.29
N ILE A 63 1.45 -6.25 10.17
CA ILE A 63 1.23 -7.68 10.29
C ILE A 63 0.35 -8.14 9.13
N VAL A 64 0.69 -9.29 8.52
CA VAL A 64 -0.12 -9.91 7.47
C VAL A 64 -0.28 -11.39 7.77
N TRP A 65 -1.52 -11.81 7.95
CA TRP A 65 -1.90 -13.20 8.02
C TRP A 65 -2.30 -13.72 6.65
N ARG A 66 -1.80 -14.90 6.27
CA ARG A 66 -2.13 -15.58 5.02
C ARG A 66 -2.56 -17.00 5.31
N ARG A 67 -3.54 -17.51 4.56
CA ARG A 67 -4.05 -18.88 4.73
C ARG A 67 -4.44 -19.50 3.39
N ASP A 68 -4.01 -20.74 3.20
CA ASP A 68 -4.48 -21.59 2.11
C ASP A 68 -5.58 -22.50 2.61
N HIS A 69 -6.67 -22.58 1.85
CA HIS A 69 -7.77 -23.50 2.10
C HIS A 69 -8.30 -24.06 0.79
N LYS A 70 -9.02 -25.18 0.86
CA LYS A 70 -9.69 -25.75 -0.32
C LYS A 70 -11.16 -25.31 -0.31
N ASN A 71 -11.67 -24.86 -1.45
CA ASN A 71 -13.10 -24.58 -1.59
C ASN A 71 -13.89 -25.89 -1.78
N LYS A 72 -15.23 -25.79 -1.84
CA LYS A 72 -16.14 -26.95 -2.07
C LYS A 72 -15.87 -27.70 -3.38
N ARG A 73 -15.19 -27.06 -4.35
CA ARG A 73 -14.79 -27.63 -5.65
C ARG A 73 -13.38 -28.23 -5.63
N GLY A 74 -12.74 -28.32 -4.46
CA GLY A 74 -11.38 -28.83 -4.30
C GLY A 74 -10.27 -27.89 -4.79
N GLN A 75 -10.62 -26.69 -5.25
CA GLN A 75 -9.66 -25.69 -5.72
C GLN A 75 -8.99 -25.01 -4.53
N GLN A 76 -7.68 -24.74 -4.64
CA GLN A 76 -6.92 -24.04 -3.61
C GLN A 76 -7.23 -22.55 -3.68
N VAL A 77 -7.79 -22.00 -2.60
CA VAL A 77 -8.07 -20.58 -2.41
C VAL A 77 -7.11 -20.06 -1.35
N ARG A 78 -6.48 -18.94 -1.65
CA ARG A 78 -5.63 -18.22 -0.69
C ARG A 78 -6.38 -17.00 -0.17
N SER A 79 -6.36 -16.79 1.13
CA SER A 79 -6.88 -15.59 1.78
C SER A 79 -5.76 -14.86 2.50
N HIS A 80 -5.83 -13.55 2.55
CA HIS A 80 -4.94 -12.74 3.38
C HIS A 80 -5.71 -11.64 4.11
N LEU A 81 -5.23 -11.30 5.29
CA LEU A 81 -5.71 -10.19 6.11
C LEU A 81 -4.48 -9.50 6.69
N GLY A 82 -4.36 -8.21 6.46
CA GLY A 82 -3.26 -7.38 6.91
C GLY A 82 -3.75 -6.19 7.71
N PHE A 83 -2.86 -5.74 8.58
CA PHE A 83 -3.02 -4.59 9.43
C PHE A 83 -1.69 -3.84 9.48
N SER A 84 -1.70 -2.53 9.28
CA SER A 84 -0.53 -1.68 9.48
C SER A 84 -0.89 -0.42 10.24
N ILE A 85 0.07 0.05 11.03
CA ILE A 85 0.06 1.35 11.68
C ILE A 85 1.29 2.10 11.19
N HIS A 86 1.05 3.26 10.63
CA HIS A 86 2.07 4.24 10.29
C HIS A 86 2.11 5.33 11.35
N HIS A 87 3.29 5.90 11.58
CA HIS A 87 3.47 6.94 12.60
C HIS A 87 3.16 6.41 14.02
N LEU A 88 3.59 5.18 14.31
CA LEU A 88 3.32 4.45 15.55
C LEU A 88 3.68 5.22 16.83
N PRO A 89 4.81 5.97 16.91
CA PRO A 89 5.16 6.71 18.13
C PRO A 89 4.09 7.73 18.53
N TYR A 90 3.44 8.35 17.53
CA TYR A 90 2.45 9.40 17.71
C TYR A 90 1.05 8.88 18.07
N LEU A 91 0.82 7.55 17.97
CA LEU A 91 -0.45 6.93 18.34
C LEU A 91 -0.65 6.84 19.86
N PHE A 92 0.41 6.51 20.61
CA PHE A 92 0.32 6.26 22.05
C PHE A 92 0.73 7.45 22.89
N GLN A 93 1.40 8.40 22.27
CA GLN A 93 1.89 9.57 22.95
C GLN A 93 0.90 10.70 22.72
N GLY A 94 -0.09 10.80 23.62
CA GLY A 94 -1.10 11.88 23.63
C GLY A 94 -0.53 13.31 23.76
N SER A 95 0.79 13.49 23.69
CA SER A 95 1.50 14.77 23.73
C SER A 95 2.91 14.73 23.12
N THR A 96 3.36 13.66 22.43
CA THR A 96 4.74 13.69 21.88
C THR A 96 4.78 14.37 20.53
N ARG A 97 5.04 15.68 20.62
CA ARG A 97 5.98 16.53 19.90
C ARG A 97 6.87 15.86 18.84
N GLY A 98 6.28 15.29 17.80
CA GLY A 98 6.96 15.09 16.52
C GLY A 98 7.01 16.43 15.83
N ASN A 99 7.97 17.27 16.18
CA ASN A 99 8.03 18.62 15.64
C ASN A 99 8.32 18.54 14.14
N ASP A 100 7.27 18.48 13.33
CA ASP A 100 7.28 18.63 11.87
C ASP A 100 7.14 20.12 11.48
N SER A 101 7.23 21.02 12.47
CA SER A 101 7.03 22.45 12.28
C SER A 101 8.35 23.19 12.16
N PHE A 102 8.51 23.90 11.05
CA PHE A 102 9.60 24.86 10.83
C PHE A 102 9.47 26.11 11.70
N LEU A 103 8.28 26.36 12.25
CA LEU A 103 7.97 27.47 13.16
C LEU A 103 8.08 27.07 14.64
N ASN A 104 8.56 25.86 14.93
CA ASN A 104 8.63 25.30 16.28
C ASN A 104 7.27 25.27 17.01
N LEU A 105 6.17 25.20 16.24
CA LEU A 105 4.82 25.04 16.77
C LEU A 105 4.59 23.58 17.16
N GLU A 106 3.72 23.36 18.15
CA GLU A 106 3.30 22.02 18.56
C GLU A 106 2.38 21.40 17.50
N ASN A 107 2.99 20.90 16.41
CA ASN A 107 2.33 20.06 15.42
C ASN A 107 2.70 18.61 15.67
N SER A 108 1.73 17.72 15.54
CA SER A 108 1.92 16.27 15.57
C SER A 108 1.53 15.68 14.22
N ILE A 109 2.13 14.55 13.87
CA ILE A 109 1.79 13.83 12.65
C ILE A 109 0.63 12.89 12.97
N ALA A 110 -0.46 13.00 12.22
CA ALA A 110 -1.63 12.16 12.42
C ALA A 110 -1.32 10.68 12.08
N PRO A 111 -1.46 9.76 13.05
CA PRO A 111 -1.21 8.35 12.80
C PRO A 111 -2.23 7.76 11.82
N ARG A 112 -1.76 6.84 10.99
CA ARG A 112 -2.59 6.17 9.99
C ARG A 112 -2.63 4.67 10.27
N THR A 113 -3.83 4.13 10.36
CA THR A 113 -4.10 2.71 10.48
C THR A 113 -4.71 2.20 9.19
N THR A 114 -4.18 1.10 8.66
CA THR A 114 -4.69 0.46 7.44
C THR A 114 -5.05 -0.99 7.76
N ILE A 115 -6.28 -1.38 7.45
CA ILE A 115 -6.72 -2.77 7.44
C ILE A 115 -6.95 -3.15 5.99
N HIS A 116 -6.43 -4.28 5.54
CA HIS A 116 -6.68 -4.74 4.18
C HIS A 116 -6.80 -6.25 4.13
N GLY A 117 -7.47 -6.77 3.12
CA GLY A 117 -7.61 -8.20 2.97
C GLY A 117 -8.16 -8.56 1.61
N GLY A 118 -8.03 -9.84 1.29
CA GLY A 118 -8.52 -10.33 0.02
C GLY A 118 -8.35 -11.83 -0.15
N TRP A 119 -8.91 -12.31 -1.24
CA TRP A 119 -8.86 -13.71 -1.62
C TRP A 119 -8.23 -13.84 -2.99
N ILE A 120 -7.72 -15.02 -3.29
CA ILE A 120 -7.24 -15.41 -4.61
C ILE A 120 -7.97 -16.70 -4.96
N ILE A 121 -8.91 -16.61 -5.89
CA ILE A 121 -9.84 -17.67 -6.24
C ILE A 121 -9.56 -18.10 -7.68
N PRO A 122 -8.94 -19.27 -7.91
CA PRO A 122 -8.72 -19.76 -9.27
C PRO A 122 -10.03 -20.22 -9.88
N ILE A 123 -10.29 -19.81 -11.11
CA ILE A 123 -11.49 -20.17 -11.86
C ILE A 123 -11.09 -20.95 -13.11
N SER A 124 -11.44 -22.22 -13.11
CA SER A 124 -11.30 -23.08 -14.29
C SER A 124 -12.56 -22.98 -15.17
N VAL A 125 -12.69 -21.90 -15.94
CA VAL A 125 -13.84 -21.70 -16.86
C VAL A 125 -13.68 -22.55 -18.12
N PHE A 126 -12.48 -22.57 -18.70
CA PHE A 126 -12.21 -23.25 -19.97
C PHE A 126 -11.36 -24.50 -19.74
N ARG A 127 -12.01 -25.62 -19.44
CA ARG A 127 -11.34 -26.93 -19.42
C ARG A 127 -10.85 -27.23 -20.85
N GLY A 128 -9.54 -27.11 -21.08
CA GLY A 128 -8.89 -27.45 -22.35
C GLY A 128 -7.99 -26.37 -22.96
N THR A 129 -8.11 -25.10 -22.57
CA THR A 129 -7.28 -24.02 -23.16
C THR A 129 -5.94 -23.80 -22.46
N GLY A 130 -5.69 -24.49 -21.33
CA GLY A 130 -4.48 -24.34 -20.53
C GLY A 130 -4.31 -23.00 -19.83
N ARG A 131 -5.23 -22.05 -20.02
CA ARG A 131 -5.17 -20.71 -19.43
C ARG A 131 -5.49 -20.73 -17.94
N GLN A 132 -4.70 -20.01 -17.16
CA GLN A 132 -4.92 -19.86 -15.73
C GLN A 132 -5.64 -18.55 -15.46
N ILE A 133 -6.87 -18.63 -14.97
CA ILE A 133 -7.69 -17.47 -14.63
C ILE A 133 -7.90 -17.46 -13.11
N ALA A 134 -7.72 -16.31 -12.48
CA ALA A 134 -8.02 -16.13 -11.06
C ALA A 134 -8.75 -14.81 -10.82
N LEU A 135 -9.69 -14.81 -9.88
CA LEU A 135 -10.33 -13.60 -9.36
C LEU A 135 -9.82 -13.30 -7.96
N LEU A 136 -9.51 -12.02 -7.74
CA LEU A 136 -8.89 -11.52 -6.53
C LEU A 136 -9.74 -10.39 -5.95
N PRO A 137 -10.86 -10.70 -5.28
CA PRO A 137 -11.58 -9.69 -4.52
C PRO A 137 -10.68 -9.18 -3.37
N HIS A 138 -10.60 -7.87 -3.24
CA HIS A 138 -9.75 -7.20 -2.26
C HIS A 138 -10.44 -5.97 -1.68
N PHE A 139 -10.18 -5.70 -0.41
CA PHE A 139 -10.64 -4.51 0.30
C PHE A 139 -9.49 -3.91 1.11
N LYS A 140 -9.57 -2.60 1.32
CA LYS A 140 -8.66 -1.80 2.13
C LYS A 140 -9.47 -0.74 2.85
N LEU A 141 -9.19 -0.53 4.12
CA LEU A 141 -9.74 0.53 4.95
C LEU A 141 -8.57 1.29 5.53
N ASP A 142 -8.48 2.56 5.17
CA ASP A 142 -7.52 3.52 5.68
C ASP A 142 -8.21 4.44 6.69
N MET A 143 -7.59 4.64 7.84
CA MET A 143 -8.06 5.55 8.89
C MET A 143 -6.89 6.44 9.33
N GLN A 144 -7.04 7.75 9.24
CA GLN A 144 -6.01 8.70 9.65
C GLN A 144 -6.60 9.73 10.61
N GLY A 145 -5.99 9.87 11.79
CA GLY A 145 -6.40 10.88 12.76
C GLY A 145 -5.82 10.65 14.15
N TYR A 146 -5.97 11.65 15.01
CA TYR A 146 -5.33 11.68 16.34
C TYR A 146 -6.06 10.86 17.41
N LYS A 147 -7.32 10.49 17.17
CA LYS A 147 -8.08 9.63 18.08
C LYS A 147 -8.14 8.22 17.54
N TRP A 148 -7.48 7.28 18.19
CA TRP A 148 -7.46 5.90 17.74
C TRP A 148 -8.89 5.33 17.62
N MET A 149 -9.21 4.74 16.47
CA MET A 149 -10.49 4.07 16.19
C MET A 149 -11.76 4.95 16.27
N ASN A 150 -11.64 6.27 16.17
CA ASN A 150 -12.80 7.17 16.05
C ASN A 150 -13.15 7.44 14.58
N PHE A 151 -14.12 6.71 14.04
CA PHE A 151 -14.54 6.83 12.62
C PHE A 151 -15.24 8.13 12.26
N GLN A 152 -15.73 8.91 13.24
CA GLN A 152 -16.44 10.17 12.98
C GLN A 152 -15.47 11.34 12.86
N GLU A 153 -14.39 11.33 13.64
CA GLU A 153 -13.40 12.40 13.67
C GLU A 153 -12.18 12.12 12.78
N ASN A 154 -11.87 10.85 12.54
CA ASN A 154 -10.76 10.47 11.68
C ASN A 154 -11.20 10.51 10.21
N LEU A 155 -10.26 10.87 9.34
CA LEU A 155 -10.44 10.68 7.91
C LEU A 155 -10.40 9.17 7.61
N THR A 156 -11.53 8.64 7.15
CA THR A 156 -11.64 7.24 6.76
C THR A 156 -11.83 7.10 5.26
N VAL A 157 -11.20 6.09 4.67
CA VAL A 157 -11.34 5.79 3.25
C VAL A 157 -11.41 4.28 3.09
N GLY A 158 -12.54 3.79 2.58
CA GLY A 158 -12.73 2.40 2.20
C GLY A 158 -12.52 2.22 0.70
N THR A 159 -11.66 1.30 0.29
CA THR A 159 -11.47 0.86 -1.08
C THR A 159 -11.85 -0.61 -1.18
N ALA A 160 -12.75 -0.97 -2.09
CA ALA A 160 -13.12 -2.36 -2.33
C ALA A 160 -13.23 -2.62 -3.84
N GLY A 161 -12.83 -3.81 -4.27
CA GLY A 161 -12.83 -4.15 -5.68
C GLY A 161 -12.32 -5.53 -5.97
N VAL A 162 -11.99 -5.76 -7.24
CA VAL A 162 -11.56 -7.07 -7.73
C VAL A 162 -10.46 -6.90 -8.77
N TYR A 163 -9.44 -7.75 -8.68
CA TYR A 163 -8.55 -8.01 -9.81
C TYR A 163 -8.95 -9.31 -10.51
N GLY A 164 -8.94 -9.32 -11.83
CA GLY A 164 -8.92 -10.53 -12.66
C GLY A 164 -7.52 -10.76 -13.19
N LEU A 165 -6.99 -11.96 -12.97
CA LEU A 165 -5.73 -12.42 -13.54
C LEU A 165 -6.00 -13.38 -14.68
N ILE A 166 -5.34 -13.17 -15.81
CA ILE A 166 -5.35 -14.06 -16.97
C ILE A 166 -3.90 -14.27 -17.38
N ASP A 167 -3.38 -15.46 -17.07
CA ASP A 167 -1.97 -15.83 -17.27
C ASP A 167 -1.02 -14.80 -16.63
N ASN A 168 -0.39 -13.95 -17.44
CA ASN A 168 0.59 -12.95 -17.01
C ASN A 168 0.02 -11.52 -16.94
N LEU A 169 -1.26 -11.33 -17.24
CA LEU A 169 -1.94 -10.05 -17.25
C LEU A 169 -2.92 -9.93 -16.08
N TYR A 170 -3.09 -8.71 -15.58
CA TYR A 170 -4.10 -8.37 -14.59
C TYR A 170 -4.93 -7.17 -15.03
N LEU A 171 -6.20 -7.21 -14.67
CA LEU A 171 -7.14 -6.10 -14.79
C LEU A 171 -7.80 -5.90 -13.43
N GLY A 172 -7.88 -4.68 -12.92
CA GLY A 172 -8.51 -4.38 -11.64
C GLY A 172 -9.54 -3.27 -11.74
N LEU A 173 -10.63 -3.45 -11.00
CA LEU A 173 -11.70 -2.47 -10.84
C LEU A 173 -11.94 -2.28 -9.35
N PHE A 174 -11.79 -1.05 -8.87
CA PHE A 174 -11.97 -0.68 -7.47
C PHE A 174 -12.86 0.54 -7.33
N TYR A 175 -13.61 0.53 -6.24
CA TYR A 175 -14.46 1.61 -5.80
C TYR A 175 -13.93 2.12 -4.46
N GLN A 176 -13.75 3.44 -4.37
CA GLN A 176 -13.27 4.12 -3.17
C GLN A 176 -14.35 5.07 -2.64
N ASN A 177 -14.62 4.99 -1.34
CA ASN A 177 -15.60 5.82 -0.66
C ASN A 177 -15.01 6.33 0.67
N LYS A 178 -15.35 7.56 1.04
CA LYS A 178 -14.93 8.18 2.32
C LYS A 178 -15.71 7.63 3.53
N TRP A 179 -16.81 6.91 3.29
CA TRP A 179 -17.59 6.22 4.31
C TRP A 179 -17.56 4.70 4.12
N LEU A 180 -17.67 3.96 5.22
CA LEU A 180 -17.62 2.49 5.25
C LEU A 180 -18.78 1.81 4.52
N ALA A 181 -19.88 2.53 4.28
CA ALA A 181 -21.03 2.06 3.54
C ALA A 181 -21.07 2.72 2.15
N PRO A 182 -21.36 1.97 1.08
CA PRO A 182 -21.50 2.54 -0.25
C PRO A 182 -22.60 3.60 -0.26
N ASP A 183 -22.19 4.86 -0.42
CA ASP A 183 -23.08 5.99 -0.61
C ASP A 183 -22.64 6.77 -1.86
N ALA A 184 -23.58 6.99 -2.77
CA ALA A 184 -23.34 7.70 -4.02
C ALA A 184 -22.78 9.11 -3.78
N PHE A 185 -23.21 9.77 -2.69
CA PHE A 185 -22.82 11.14 -2.36
C PHE A 185 -21.39 11.28 -1.79
N HIS A 186 -20.82 10.20 -1.26
CA HIS A 186 -19.49 10.18 -0.65
C HIS A 186 -18.46 9.38 -1.46
N THR A 187 -18.80 9.07 -2.72
CA THR A 187 -17.90 8.41 -3.66
C THR A 187 -16.66 9.28 -3.88
N ASP A 188 -15.49 8.69 -3.69
CA ASP A 188 -14.21 9.37 -3.86
C ASP A 188 -13.67 9.12 -5.26
N ALA A 189 -13.49 7.85 -5.63
CA ALA A 189 -12.93 7.47 -6.92
C ALA A 189 -13.38 6.09 -7.42
N PHE A 190 -13.44 5.95 -8.74
CA PHE A 190 -13.38 4.65 -9.42
C PHE A 190 -11.99 4.44 -9.96
N ILE A 191 -11.35 3.34 -9.57
CA ILE A 191 -9.96 3.04 -9.93
C ILE A 191 -9.97 1.89 -10.92
N LEU A 192 -9.48 2.17 -12.13
CA LEU A 192 -9.22 1.17 -13.16
C LEU A 192 -7.72 0.88 -13.18
N SER A 193 -7.35 -0.39 -13.20
CA SER A 193 -5.95 -0.80 -13.32
C SER A 193 -5.77 -1.90 -14.35
N VAL A 194 -4.64 -1.87 -15.05
CA VAL A 194 -4.24 -2.89 -16.00
C VAL A 194 -2.74 -3.07 -15.90
N GLY A 195 -2.25 -4.29 -15.98
CA GLY A 195 -0.82 -4.53 -15.97
C GLY A 195 -0.49 -5.98 -16.23
N GLY A 196 0.77 -6.31 -16.04
CA GLY A 196 1.24 -7.66 -16.22
C GLY A 196 2.68 -7.84 -15.78
N TYR A 197 3.15 -9.06 -15.95
CA TYR A 197 4.53 -9.40 -15.66
C TYR A 197 5.12 -10.29 -16.74
N VAL A 198 6.42 -10.17 -16.95
CA VAL A 198 7.16 -11.03 -17.88
C VAL A 198 7.97 -12.01 -17.05
N SER A 199 7.65 -13.29 -17.23
CA SER A 199 8.45 -14.39 -16.71
C SER A 199 9.40 -14.89 -17.82
N PRO A 200 10.69 -15.13 -17.53
CA PRO A 200 11.63 -15.58 -18.55
C PRO A 200 11.19 -16.93 -19.14
N ASN A 201 11.09 -16.99 -20.48
CA ASN A 201 10.69 -18.17 -21.23
C ASN A 201 11.62 -19.38 -20.96
N GLY A 202 11.04 -20.57 -20.79
CA GLY A 202 11.75 -21.84 -21.02
C GLY A 202 11.74 -22.88 -19.90
N GLU A 203 11.27 -22.57 -18.70
CA GLU A 203 11.17 -23.56 -17.61
C GLU A 203 9.88 -23.33 -16.84
N SER A 204 9.16 -24.42 -16.50
CA SER A 204 7.84 -24.43 -15.87
C SER A 204 7.59 -23.23 -14.94
N ALA A 205 6.47 -22.56 -15.16
CA ALA A 205 6.00 -21.28 -14.63
C ALA A 205 5.99 -21.08 -13.09
N GLY A 206 6.70 -21.88 -12.30
CA GLY A 206 6.81 -21.78 -10.84
C GLY A 206 8.23 -21.81 -10.27
N LYS A 207 9.30 -21.82 -11.09
CA LYS A 207 10.69 -21.95 -10.57
C LYS A 207 11.51 -20.65 -10.48
N LYS A 208 11.21 -19.63 -11.29
CA LYS A 208 11.95 -18.35 -11.28
C LYS A 208 10.97 -17.19 -11.13
N PRO A 209 11.25 -16.21 -10.25
CA PRO A 209 10.36 -15.08 -10.05
C PRO A 209 10.29 -14.24 -11.34
N PRO A 210 9.12 -13.67 -11.67
CA PRO A 210 9.01 -12.71 -12.77
C PRO A 210 9.99 -11.57 -12.54
N ARG A 211 10.70 -11.19 -13.60
CA ARG A 211 11.76 -10.18 -13.51
C ARG A 211 11.24 -8.78 -13.73
N LEU A 212 10.16 -8.66 -14.50
CA LEU A 212 9.59 -7.39 -14.90
C LEU A 212 8.10 -7.37 -14.58
N PHE A 213 7.65 -6.29 -13.94
CA PHE A 213 6.25 -5.97 -13.73
C PHE A 213 5.99 -4.57 -14.28
N PHE A 214 4.86 -4.41 -14.93
CA PHE A 214 4.37 -3.13 -15.40
C PHE A 214 2.88 -3.00 -15.08
N GLY A 215 2.43 -1.78 -14.82
CA GLY A 215 1.03 -1.50 -14.54
C GLY A 215 0.70 -0.05 -14.80
N LEU A 216 -0.53 0.18 -15.24
CA LEU A 216 -1.15 1.48 -15.36
C LEU A 216 -2.41 1.47 -14.51
N SER A 217 -2.63 2.54 -13.76
CA SER A 217 -3.89 2.79 -13.06
C SER A 217 -4.38 4.20 -13.30
N THR A 218 -5.70 4.36 -13.30
CA THR A 218 -6.36 5.66 -13.38
C THR A 218 -7.45 5.75 -12.33
N ASP A 219 -7.43 6.85 -11.59
CA ASP A 219 -8.40 7.18 -10.57
C ASP A 219 -9.33 8.24 -11.14
N ILE A 220 -10.56 7.82 -11.44
CA ILE A 220 -11.63 8.70 -11.89
C ILE A 220 -12.29 9.26 -10.64
N ASN A 221 -11.80 10.42 -10.21
CA ASN A 221 -12.28 11.11 -9.03
C ASN A 221 -13.69 11.67 -9.27
N SER A 222 -14.60 11.38 -8.34
CA SER A 222 -15.97 11.89 -8.29
C SER A 222 -16.21 12.66 -7.00
N THR A 223 -15.17 13.35 -6.49
CA THR A 223 -15.33 14.25 -5.35
C THR A 223 -16.50 15.19 -5.68
N GLY A 224 -17.39 15.45 -4.73
CA GLY A 224 -18.64 16.20 -4.92
C GLY A 224 -18.50 17.64 -5.49
N VAL A 225 -17.33 18.01 -5.99
CA VAL A 225 -17.01 19.19 -6.78
C VAL A 225 -16.79 18.80 -8.26
N GLY A 226 -17.62 17.89 -8.77
CA GLY A 226 -17.68 17.50 -10.18
C GLY A 226 -16.50 16.67 -10.72
N PRO A 227 -16.66 16.03 -11.89
CA PRO A 227 -15.61 15.23 -12.55
C PRO A 227 -14.39 16.05 -13.03
N ALA A 228 -14.38 17.37 -12.79
CA ALA A 228 -13.30 18.27 -13.18
C ALA A 228 -12.13 18.32 -12.17
N ALA A 229 -12.22 17.60 -11.05
CA ALA A 229 -11.16 17.54 -10.03
C ALA A 229 -9.86 16.85 -10.50
N GLY A 230 -9.78 16.44 -11.76
CA GLY A 230 -8.61 15.83 -12.39
C GLY A 230 -8.51 14.35 -12.07
N SER A 231 -8.39 13.53 -13.12
CA SER A 231 -8.06 12.11 -12.97
C SER A 231 -6.58 11.97 -12.64
N VAL A 232 -6.26 11.07 -11.70
CA VAL A 232 -4.87 10.71 -11.42
C VAL A 232 -4.50 9.54 -12.30
N PHE A 233 -3.35 9.61 -12.97
CA PHE A 233 -2.79 8.52 -13.76
C PHE A 233 -1.49 8.07 -13.11
N GLU A 234 -1.37 6.78 -12.82
CA GLU A 234 -0.18 6.20 -12.24
C GLU A 234 0.39 5.12 -13.16
N ALA A 235 1.69 5.20 -13.43
CA ALA A 235 2.44 4.19 -14.15
C ALA A 235 3.45 3.55 -13.21
N THR A 236 3.38 2.23 -13.08
CA THR A 236 4.25 1.44 -12.23
C THR A 236 5.15 0.56 -13.07
N PHE A 237 6.44 0.61 -12.77
CA PHE A 237 7.46 -0.24 -13.39
C PHE A 237 8.33 -0.82 -12.28
N ARG A 238 8.45 -2.15 -12.24
CA ARG A 238 9.30 -2.83 -11.28
C ARG A 238 10.15 -3.88 -11.97
N TYR A 239 11.46 -3.74 -11.81
CA TYR A 239 12.43 -4.73 -12.25
C TYR A 239 13.17 -5.34 -11.07
N ILE A 240 13.23 -6.66 -11.00
CA ILE A 240 13.95 -7.39 -9.95
C ILE A 240 15.32 -7.79 -10.49
N PHE A 241 16.36 -7.06 -10.08
CA PHE A 241 17.73 -7.52 -10.21
C PHE A 241 17.96 -8.67 -9.24
N ALA A 242 18.15 -9.88 -9.75
CA ALA A 242 18.55 -11.00 -8.90
C ALA A 242 20.06 -10.91 -8.63
N PRO A 243 20.52 -10.65 -7.39
CA PRO A 243 21.92 -10.87 -7.07
C PRO A 243 22.17 -12.38 -7.03
N SER A 244 23.07 -12.88 -7.87
CA SER A 244 23.67 -14.20 -7.70
C SER A 244 24.68 -14.16 -6.54
N LEU A 245 24.20 -13.93 -5.33
CA LEU A 245 24.97 -14.20 -4.11
C LEU A 245 24.42 -15.48 -3.49
N SER A 246 24.59 -16.56 -4.23
CA SER A 246 24.59 -17.92 -3.70
C SER A 246 25.83 -18.08 -2.82
N GLY A 247 25.72 -17.65 -1.56
CA GLY A 247 26.54 -18.21 -0.50
C GLY A 247 26.23 -19.69 -0.43
N ASN A 248 27.17 -20.52 -0.89
CA ASN A 248 27.16 -21.97 -0.78
C ASN A 248 27.07 -22.40 0.68
N LEU A 249 25.86 -22.44 1.25
CA LEU A 249 25.58 -23.35 2.36
C LEU A 249 24.93 -24.59 1.78
N SER A 250 25.80 -25.52 1.39
CA SER A 250 25.53 -26.90 1.03
C SER A 250 24.32 -27.48 1.80
N GLN A 251 23.14 -27.50 1.17
CA GLN A 251 22.08 -28.45 1.51
C GLN A 251 22.48 -29.81 0.97
N LYS A 252 23.47 -30.44 1.61
CA LYS A 252 23.66 -31.88 1.52
C LYS A 252 22.49 -32.55 2.21
N GLY A 253 21.92 -33.53 1.51
CA GLY A 253 20.60 -34.05 1.75
C GLY A 253 20.36 -34.56 3.17
N ASN A 254 19.14 -34.34 3.64
CA ASN A 254 18.53 -35.28 4.57
C ASN A 254 17.01 -35.35 4.36
N ARG A 255 16.54 -36.60 4.34
CA ARG A 255 15.18 -37.05 4.03
C ARG A 255 14.14 -36.48 5.01
N SER A 256 12.93 -36.29 4.47
CA SER A 256 11.62 -36.35 5.16
C SER A 256 11.53 -35.74 6.58
N ARG A 257 11.22 -34.45 6.64
CA ARG A 257 10.31 -33.89 7.65
C ARG A 257 9.41 -32.90 6.94
N SER A 258 8.11 -32.97 7.21
CA SER A 258 7.09 -32.02 6.74
C SER A 258 7.51 -30.58 7.06
N LYS A 259 8.25 -29.93 6.14
CA LYS A 259 8.69 -28.54 6.29
C LYS A 259 7.46 -27.66 6.15
N LYS A 260 7.15 -26.90 7.21
CA LYS A 260 6.13 -25.85 7.20
C LYS A 260 6.42 -24.93 6.02
N ARG A 261 5.49 -24.84 5.07
CA ARG A 261 5.68 -24.14 3.78
C ARG A 261 5.38 -22.66 3.98
N ILE A 262 6.29 -21.79 3.56
CA ILE A 262 6.05 -20.35 3.56
C ILE A 262 5.17 -20.01 2.34
N LEU A 263 3.94 -19.57 2.60
CA LEU A 263 2.99 -19.04 1.63
C LEU A 263 3.44 -17.64 1.14
N ASP A 264 4.40 -17.61 0.22
CA ASP A 264 4.78 -16.40 -0.50
C ASP A 264 3.84 -16.11 -1.68
N CYS A 265 3.76 -14.86 -2.13
CA CYS A 265 2.97 -14.50 -3.32
C CYS A 265 3.44 -15.25 -4.59
N LYS A 266 4.72 -15.67 -4.62
CA LYS A 266 5.32 -16.47 -5.69
C LYS A 266 4.79 -17.91 -5.79
N ASP A 267 4.25 -18.42 -4.68
CA ASP A 267 3.89 -19.83 -4.51
C ASP A 267 2.46 -20.15 -5.01
N PHE A 268 1.83 -19.19 -5.69
CA PHE A 268 0.47 -19.28 -6.21
C PHE A 268 0.42 -19.54 -7.72
N PHE A 269 1.51 -19.24 -8.44
CA PHE A 269 1.62 -19.41 -9.90
C PHE A 269 2.59 -20.55 -10.24
#